data_AF-A0A3E4X1Y7-F1
#
_entry.id   AF-A0A3E4X1Y7-F1
#
_cell.length_a   1.000
_cell.length_b   1.000
_cell.length_c   1.000
_cell.angle_alpha   90.00
_cell.angle_beta   90.00
_cell.angle_gamma   90.00
#
_symmetry.space_group_name_H-M   'P 1'
#
loop_
_entity.id
_entity.type
_entity.pdbx_description
1 polymer ?
#
loop_
_entity_poly.entity_id
_entity_poly.type
_entity_poly.pdbx_seq_one_letter_code
_entity_poly.pdbx_strand_id
1 'polypeptide(L)'
;MNYFITGGTGFIGTHLASLLHEVHPETRIYNLDIVEPGTPLPTVKNYKPALGNGEEHAATFIYCDVRQPIELEKVNITPDDVIFNFAAVHRTPGHPDPAYFETNIRGAENVCAFAERHGIRKIVFTSSIAPYGAAEELKEETTLPMPNTPYGISKLVAEKIHQTWQAGGEGRQLTIVRPGVVFGRGENGNFTRLYWGIRGHKFMYPGRKDTIKACIYVKELVRFMLYRLEHHDSGVELYNCCYEPAYTIEHIVESMKRVTNMKVKVPFMPGWLIMTAAGIAGALGSPMGICPARVRKLQISTNICGKKLSASGYRFRYTFEEALADWYKDNGNLYLQ
;
A
#
# COMPACT_ATOMS: atom_id res chain seq x y z
N MET A 1 12.66 23.54 3.77
CA MET A 1 11.64 22.49 3.72
C MET A 1 12.32 21.16 3.52
N ASN A 2 12.06 20.24 4.42
CA ASN A 2 12.53 18.87 4.44
C ASN A 2 11.33 17.93 4.29
N TYR A 3 11.56 16.77 3.70
CA TYR A 3 10.60 15.67 3.62
C TYR A 3 11.05 14.53 4.55
N PHE A 4 10.27 14.26 5.59
CA PHE A 4 10.49 13.13 6.50
C PHE A 4 9.59 11.96 6.09
N ILE A 5 10.19 10.84 5.67
CA ILE A 5 9.45 9.64 5.27
C ILE A 5 9.70 8.56 6.33
N THR A 6 8.70 8.27 7.16
CA THR A 6 8.79 7.08 8.03
C THR A 6 8.44 5.84 7.21
N GLY A 7 9.20 4.76 7.35
CA GLY A 7 9.02 3.58 6.50
C GLY A 7 9.52 3.80 5.06
N GLY A 8 10.49 4.70 4.87
CA GLY A 8 11.00 5.07 3.55
C GLY A 8 11.75 3.94 2.83
N THR A 9 12.28 2.96 3.57
CA THR A 9 12.88 1.75 2.99
C THR A 9 11.82 0.77 2.44
N GLY A 10 10.56 0.96 2.83
CA GLY A 10 9.44 0.17 2.34
C GLY A 10 9.04 0.48 0.89
N PHE A 11 8.21 -0.39 0.31
CA PHE A 11 7.76 -0.30 -1.08
C PHE A 11 7.25 1.09 -1.49
N ILE A 12 6.26 1.66 -0.80
CA ILE A 12 5.71 2.98 -1.16
C ILE A 12 6.73 4.10 -0.90
N GLY A 13 7.45 4.01 0.22
CA GLY A 13 8.43 5.02 0.64
C GLY A 13 9.58 5.21 -0.34
N THR A 14 10.11 4.11 -0.89
CA THR A 14 11.18 4.17 -1.89
C THR A 14 10.71 4.87 -3.16
N HIS A 15 9.50 4.54 -3.66
CA HIS A 15 8.94 5.21 -4.85
C HIS A 15 8.65 6.69 -4.61
N LEU A 16 8.22 7.06 -3.41
CA LEU A 16 8.02 8.47 -3.05
C LEU A 16 9.36 9.22 -2.99
N ALA A 17 10.39 8.65 -2.35
CA ALA A 17 11.71 9.27 -2.25
C ALA A 17 12.30 9.55 -3.65
N SER A 18 12.20 8.59 -4.57
CA SER A 18 12.63 8.77 -5.96
C SER A 18 11.84 9.89 -6.67
N LEU A 19 10.52 9.93 -6.50
CA LEU A 19 9.69 11.00 -7.10
C LEU A 19 10.05 12.37 -6.54
N LEU A 20 10.19 12.50 -5.22
CA LEU A 20 10.54 13.77 -4.57
C LEU A 20 11.90 14.29 -5.03
N HIS A 21 12.89 13.41 -5.20
CA HIS A 21 14.19 13.80 -5.71
C HIS A 21 14.14 14.25 -7.18
N GLU A 22 13.30 13.61 -8.00
CA GLU A 22 13.09 13.99 -9.41
C GLU A 22 12.42 15.37 -9.52
N VAL A 23 11.40 15.66 -8.70
CA VAL A 23 10.55 16.86 -8.85
C VAL A 23 10.96 18.03 -7.94
N HIS A 24 11.72 17.77 -6.87
CA HIS A 24 12.22 18.75 -5.91
C HIS A 24 13.70 18.48 -5.54
N PRO A 25 14.63 18.51 -6.51
CA PRO A 25 16.04 18.14 -6.30
C PRO A 25 16.77 18.98 -5.24
N GLU A 26 16.29 20.18 -4.95
CA GLU A 26 16.82 21.10 -3.94
C GLU A 26 16.37 20.79 -2.50
N THR A 27 15.38 19.91 -2.33
CA THR A 27 14.83 19.58 -1.01
C THR A 27 15.59 18.45 -0.35
N ARG A 28 15.70 18.51 0.98
CA ARG A 28 16.30 17.40 1.75
C ARG A 28 15.24 16.35 2.04
N ILE A 29 15.55 15.11 1.70
CA ILE A 29 14.66 13.96 1.92
C ILE A 29 15.33 13.05 2.95
N TYR A 30 14.63 12.77 4.04
CA TYR A 30 15.09 11.90 5.11
C TYR A 30 14.23 10.64 5.17
N ASN A 31 14.87 9.48 5.12
CA ASN A 31 14.24 8.18 5.35
C ASN A 31 14.44 7.78 6.80
N LEU A 32 13.35 7.72 7.56
CA LEU A 32 13.30 7.31 8.95
C LEU A 32 12.81 5.85 9.01
N ASP A 33 13.73 4.92 9.22
CA ASP A 33 13.41 3.49 9.21
C ASP A 33 14.34 2.70 10.14
N ILE A 34 13.90 1.51 10.56
CA ILE A 34 14.73 0.57 11.31
C ILE A 34 15.56 -0.32 10.39
N VAL A 35 15.29 -0.30 9.08
CA VAL A 35 15.97 -1.08 8.06
C VAL A 35 16.68 -0.14 7.08
N GLU A 36 17.97 -0.37 6.85
CA GLU A 36 18.74 0.35 5.85
C GLU A 36 18.25 0.04 4.41
N PRO A 37 18.16 1.03 3.52
CA PRO A 37 17.81 0.82 2.13
C PRO A 37 18.67 -0.26 1.45
N GLY A 38 18.04 -1.07 0.60
CA GLY A 38 18.72 -2.16 -0.12
C GLY A 38 18.90 -3.44 0.71
N THR A 39 18.62 -3.41 2.02
CA THR A 39 18.64 -4.60 2.87
C THR A 39 17.44 -5.51 2.55
N PRO A 40 17.66 -6.79 2.20
CA PRO A 40 16.56 -7.73 2.01
C PRO A 40 15.80 -7.96 3.32
N LEU A 41 14.46 -7.91 3.29
CA LEU A 41 13.66 -8.24 4.47
C LEU A 41 13.74 -9.76 4.74
N PRO A 42 14.27 -10.20 5.90
CA PRO A 42 14.52 -11.61 6.18
C PRO A 42 13.22 -12.43 6.29
N THR A 43 12.09 -11.78 6.58
CA THR A 43 10.79 -12.42 6.76
C THR A 43 10.09 -12.78 5.44
N VAL A 44 10.54 -12.24 4.31
CA VAL A 44 9.96 -12.51 2.99
C VAL A 44 10.97 -13.27 2.14
N LYS A 45 10.74 -14.57 1.95
CA LYS A 45 11.58 -15.42 1.11
C LYS A 45 11.66 -14.83 -0.32
N ASN A 46 12.87 -14.66 -0.83
CA ASN A 46 13.15 -14.07 -2.15
C ASN A 46 12.62 -12.63 -2.30
N TYR A 47 12.58 -11.86 -1.22
CA TYR A 47 12.24 -10.44 -1.27
C TYR A 47 13.11 -9.69 -2.27
N LYS A 48 12.46 -8.96 -3.19
CA LYS A 48 13.12 -8.03 -4.09
C LYS A 48 12.84 -6.60 -3.63
N PRO A 49 13.85 -5.81 -3.19
CA PRO A 49 13.61 -4.43 -2.80
C PRO A 49 13.06 -3.61 -3.99
N ALA A 50 12.42 -2.47 -3.68
CA ALA A 50 11.95 -1.54 -4.71
C ALA A 50 13.11 -0.81 -5.40
N LEU A 51 14.25 -0.67 -4.71
CA LEU A 51 15.53 -0.26 -5.28
C LEU A 51 16.06 -1.34 -6.22
N GLY A 52 16.44 -0.94 -7.43
CA GLY A 52 17.10 -1.80 -8.39
C GLY A 52 18.57 -2.07 -8.04
N ASN A 53 19.19 -2.99 -8.79
CA ASN A 53 20.62 -3.27 -8.64
C ASN A 53 21.44 -2.02 -9.01
N GLY A 54 22.26 -1.53 -8.08
CA GLY A 54 23.10 -0.35 -8.27
C GLY A 54 22.36 0.99 -8.18
N GLU A 55 21.07 0.99 -7.84
CA GLU A 55 20.35 2.21 -7.51
C GLU A 55 20.60 2.61 -6.05
N GLU A 56 20.95 3.87 -5.81
CA GLU A 56 21.03 4.43 -4.47
C GLU A 56 19.68 4.95 -4.00
N HIS A 57 19.44 4.91 -2.69
CA HIS A 57 18.23 5.50 -2.13
C HIS A 57 18.30 7.02 -2.19
N ALA A 58 17.28 7.65 -2.79
CA ALA A 58 17.27 9.10 -3.02
C ALA A 58 17.17 9.95 -1.73
N ALA A 59 16.80 9.33 -0.61
CA ALA A 59 16.74 9.98 0.70
C ALA A 59 17.91 9.58 1.60
N THR A 60 18.39 10.52 2.41
CA THR A 60 19.36 10.28 3.48
C THR A 60 18.74 9.38 4.55
N PHE A 61 19.34 8.22 4.79
CA PHE A 61 18.88 7.29 5.82
C PHE A 61 19.23 7.79 7.22
N ILE A 62 18.27 7.70 8.14
CA ILE A 62 18.46 7.89 9.57
C ILE A 62 17.75 6.72 10.27
N TYR A 63 18.51 5.97 11.08
CA TYR A 63 17.91 4.91 11.89
C TYR A 63 16.88 5.51 12.85
N CYS A 64 15.63 5.06 12.73
CA CYS A 64 14.54 5.57 13.54
C CYS A 64 13.50 4.47 13.77
N ASP A 65 13.28 4.11 15.04
CA ASP A 65 12.18 3.23 15.43
C ASP A 65 10.98 4.07 15.86
N VAL A 66 9.96 4.15 15.01
CA VAL A 66 8.73 4.91 15.30
C VAL A 66 7.99 4.44 16.55
N ARG A 67 8.31 3.26 17.11
CA ARG A 67 7.75 2.81 18.40
C ARG A 67 8.32 3.58 19.59
N GLN A 68 9.41 4.30 19.39
CA GLN A 68 10.06 5.18 20.36
C GLN A 68 9.83 6.66 19.99
N PRO A 69 9.99 7.60 20.94
CA PRO A 69 10.02 9.02 20.63
C PRO A 69 11.03 9.33 19.52
N ILE A 70 10.61 10.11 18.52
CA ILE A 70 11.45 10.47 17.38
C ILE A 70 12.30 11.68 17.76
N GLU A 71 13.61 11.50 17.76
CA GLU A 71 14.61 12.55 18.01
C GLU A 71 15.61 12.54 16.85
N LEU A 72 15.75 13.65 16.12
CA LEU A 72 16.66 13.76 14.98
C LEU A 72 17.76 14.78 15.30
N GLU A 73 18.92 14.28 15.73
CA GLU A 73 20.08 15.14 15.96
C GLU A 73 20.60 15.70 14.63
N LYS A 74 21.07 16.96 14.65
CA LYS A 74 21.74 17.62 13.50
C LYS A 74 20.86 17.81 12.26
N VAL A 75 19.53 17.68 12.39
CA VAL A 75 18.58 18.07 11.34
C VAL A 75 17.91 19.39 11.74
N ASN A 76 17.99 20.40 10.87
CA ASN A 76 17.27 21.65 11.07
C ASN A 76 15.80 21.49 10.65
N ILE A 77 14.93 21.22 11.62
CA ILE A 77 13.50 20.98 11.41
C ILE A 77 12.74 22.31 11.49
N THR A 78 11.80 22.56 10.56
CA THR A 78 10.97 23.77 10.55
C THR A 78 9.48 23.45 10.44
N PRO A 79 8.59 24.39 10.82
CA PRO A 79 7.13 24.23 10.65
C PRO A 79 6.62 23.97 9.22
N ASP A 80 7.46 24.26 8.22
CA ASP A 80 7.14 24.08 6.80
C ASP A 80 7.56 22.70 6.27
N ASP A 81 8.24 21.90 7.08
CA ASP A 81 8.58 20.52 6.73
C ASP A 81 7.33 19.65 6.60
N VAL A 82 7.49 18.50 5.96
CA VAL A 82 6.39 17.59 5.63
C VAL A 82 6.72 16.20 6.12
N ILE A 83 5.75 15.54 6.74
CA ILE A 83 5.88 14.13 7.15
C ILE A 83 5.01 13.24 6.26
N PHE A 84 5.63 12.24 5.66
CA PHE A 84 4.96 11.09 5.07
C PHE A 84 5.07 9.90 6.02
N ASN A 85 3.96 9.55 6.67
CA ASN A 85 3.94 8.46 7.65
C ASN A 85 3.53 7.14 6.98
N PHE A 86 4.52 6.35 6.54
CA PHE A 86 4.33 5.04 5.92
C PHE A 86 4.77 3.88 6.81
N ALA A 87 5.42 4.16 7.94
CA ALA A 87 5.84 3.13 8.88
C ALA A 87 4.63 2.33 9.38
N ALA A 88 4.62 1.04 9.08
CA ALA A 88 3.58 0.14 9.50
C ALA A 88 4.06 -1.31 9.45
N VAL A 89 3.53 -2.13 10.36
CA VAL A 89 3.55 -3.58 10.20
C VAL A 89 2.33 -3.99 9.38
N HIS A 90 2.56 -4.66 8.25
CA HIS A 90 1.51 -5.10 7.33
C HIS A 90 1.11 -6.57 7.54
N ARG A 91 -0.01 -7.01 6.97
CA ARG A 91 -0.59 -8.35 7.15
C ARG A 91 0.18 -9.47 6.46
N THR A 92 1.15 -9.17 5.62
CA THR A 92 1.88 -10.18 4.84
C THR A 92 3.37 -9.99 5.11
N PRO A 93 4.10 -11.00 5.61
CA PRO A 93 3.72 -12.43 5.74
C PRO A 93 2.77 -12.77 6.91
N GLY A 94 2.43 -11.79 7.76
CA GLY A 94 1.60 -11.99 8.95
C GLY A 94 2.45 -11.86 10.20
N HIS A 95 1.95 -11.13 11.20
CA HIS A 95 2.65 -10.86 12.45
C HIS A 95 1.74 -11.21 13.63
N PRO A 96 2.30 -11.46 14.82
CA PRO A 96 1.50 -11.55 16.04
C PRO A 96 0.65 -10.30 16.21
N ASP A 97 -0.61 -10.47 16.62
CA ASP A 97 -1.58 -9.38 16.72
C ASP A 97 -1.05 -8.12 17.47
N PRO A 98 -0.31 -8.25 18.59
CA PRO A 98 0.27 -7.10 19.30
C PRO A 98 1.17 -6.21 18.44
N ALA A 99 1.92 -6.78 17.49
CA ALA A 99 2.85 -6.04 16.65
C ALA A 99 2.14 -4.99 15.78
N TYR A 100 0.90 -5.26 15.36
CA TYR A 100 0.10 -4.29 14.61
C TYR A 100 -0.25 -3.06 15.44
N PHE A 101 -0.51 -3.25 16.73
CA PHE A 101 -0.86 -2.16 17.63
C PHE A 101 0.39 -1.39 18.04
N GLU A 102 1.46 -2.08 18.43
CA GLU A 102 2.71 -1.45 18.82
C GLU A 102 3.28 -0.56 17.72
N THR A 103 3.40 -1.06 16.48
CA THR A 103 3.97 -0.24 15.41
C THR A 103 2.98 0.79 14.88
N ASN A 104 1.74 0.41 14.55
CA ASN A 104 0.86 1.33 13.81
C ASN A 104 0.23 2.38 14.73
N ILE A 105 -0.09 2.03 15.99
CA ILE A 105 -0.68 2.98 16.95
C ILE A 105 0.43 3.82 17.58
N ARG A 106 1.43 3.20 18.24
CA ARG A 106 2.50 3.99 18.88
C ARG A 106 3.33 4.77 17.86
N GLY A 107 3.53 4.20 16.67
CA GLY A 107 4.14 4.93 15.56
C GLY A 107 3.37 6.18 15.15
N ALA A 108 2.03 6.10 15.08
CA ALA A 108 1.20 7.27 14.82
C ALA A 108 1.31 8.31 15.95
N GLU A 109 1.29 7.88 17.21
CA GLU A 109 1.43 8.76 18.38
C GLU A 109 2.78 9.49 18.36
N ASN A 110 3.89 8.78 18.19
CA ASN A 110 5.22 9.36 18.19
C ASN A 110 5.47 10.27 16.98
N VAL A 111 4.95 9.92 15.81
CA VAL A 111 5.01 10.80 14.62
C VAL A 111 4.21 12.09 14.84
N CYS A 112 3.01 11.99 15.40
CA CYS A 112 2.21 13.18 15.71
C CYS A 112 2.93 14.03 16.78
N ALA A 113 3.43 13.43 17.86
CA ALA A 113 4.18 14.15 18.90
C ALA A 113 5.43 14.86 18.35
N PHE A 114 6.16 14.22 17.43
CA PHE A 114 7.28 14.84 16.72
C PHE A 114 6.82 16.06 15.90
N ALA A 115 5.72 15.92 15.16
CA ALA A 115 5.16 17.02 14.38
C ALA A 115 4.74 18.19 15.28
N GLU A 116 4.09 17.93 16.41
CA GLU A 116 3.67 18.96 17.37
C GLU A 116 4.85 19.70 17.97
N ARG A 117 5.86 18.96 18.42
CA ARG A 117 7.05 19.53 19.07
C ARG A 117 7.78 20.52 18.16
N HIS A 118 7.87 20.21 16.87
CA HIS A 118 8.56 21.04 15.89
C HIS A 118 7.64 22.01 15.13
N GLY A 119 6.34 22.03 15.48
CA GLY A 119 5.36 22.88 14.81
C GLY A 119 5.12 22.52 13.34
N ILE A 120 5.48 21.30 12.90
CA ILE A 120 5.24 20.82 11.54
C ILE A 120 3.73 20.83 11.30
N ARG A 121 3.31 21.40 10.16
CA ARG A 121 1.88 21.58 9.85
C ARG A 121 1.32 20.57 8.86
N LYS A 122 2.16 19.76 8.20
CA LYS A 122 1.74 18.93 7.07
C LYS A 122 2.07 17.46 7.29
N ILE A 123 1.04 16.63 7.35
CA ILE A 123 1.18 15.17 7.40
C ILE A 123 0.39 14.51 6.27
N VAL A 124 1.04 13.58 5.58
CA VAL A 124 0.39 12.59 4.71
C VAL A 124 0.51 11.22 5.38
N PHE A 125 -0.64 10.63 5.74
CA PHE A 125 -0.70 9.32 6.37
C PHE A 125 -1.23 8.27 5.41
N THR A 126 -0.48 7.18 5.24
CA THR A 126 -0.96 6.02 4.47
C THR A 126 -1.71 5.07 5.37
N SER A 127 -3.04 5.05 5.27
CA SER A 127 -3.90 4.02 5.84
C SER A 127 -3.99 2.80 4.90
N SER A 128 -5.18 2.21 4.73
CA SER A 128 -5.49 1.15 3.77
C SER A 128 -7.01 1.02 3.63
N ILE A 129 -7.48 0.13 2.76
CA ILE A 129 -8.91 -0.27 2.72
C ILE A 129 -9.32 -1.23 3.84
N ALA A 130 -8.36 -1.69 4.67
CA ALA A 130 -8.62 -2.59 5.80
C ALA A 130 -9.63 -2.10 6.86
N PRO A 131 -9.73 -0.79 7.16
CA PRO A 131 -10.71 -0.26 8.10
C PRO A 131 -12.16 -0.58 7.73
N TYR A 132 -12.48 -0.77 6.45
CA TYR A 132 -13.85 -1.10 6.04
C TYR A 132 -14.27 -2.54 6.35
N GLY A 133 -13.32 -3.45 6.58
CA GLY A 133 -13.58 -4.89 6.59
C GLY A 133 -13.75 -5.45 5.17
N ALA A 134 -13.93 -6.77 5.07
CA ALA A 134 -14.16 -7.44 3.79
C ALA A 134 -15.67 -7.49 3.48
N ALA A 135 -16.06 -7.06 2.28
CA ALA A 135 -17.46 -6.87 1.91
C ALA A 135 -17.63 -6.82 0.38
N GLU A 136 -18.77 -7.28 -0.13
CA GLU A 136 -19.12 -7.16 -1.57
C GLU A 136 -19.73 -5.78 -1.89
N GLU A 137 -20.36 -5.12 -0.91
CA GLU A 137 -20.94 -3.79 -1.13
C GLU A 137 -19.83 -2.76 -1.40
N LEU A 138 -20.14 -1.82 -2.30
CA LEU A 138 -19.25 -0.70 -2.59
C LEU A 138 -18.98 0.10 -1.31
N LYS A 139 -17.70 0.38 -1.04
CA LYS A 139 -17.27 1.23 0.08
C LYS A 139 -16.76 2.56 -0.44
N GLU A 140 -17.32 3.63 0.11
CA GLU A 140 -16.94 5.02 -0.12
C GLU A 140 -16.27 5.59 1.13
N GLU A 141 -15.62 6.75 1.03
CA GLU A 141 -14.96 7.42 2.15
C GLU A 141 -15.93 7.76 3.30
N THR A 142 -17.21 7.92 3.00
CA THR A 142 -18.31 8.14 3.95
C THR A 142 -18.82 6.86 4.59
N THR A 143 -18.42 5.68 4.10
CA THR A 143 -18.86 4.41 4.65
C THR A 143 -18.26 4.18 6.03
N LEU A 144 -19.10 3.81 7.00
CA LEU A 144 -18.68 3.52 8.37
C LEU A 144 -17.61 2.39 8.37
N PRO A 145 -16.40 2.65 8.89
CA PRO A 145 -15.37 1.61 9.00
C PRO A 145 -15.77 0.53 10.03
N MET A 146 -15.74 -0.73 9.61
CA MET A 146 -16.00 -1.90 10.47
C MET A 146 -14.86 -2.93 10.35
N PRO A 147 -13.67 -2.63 10.90
CA PRO A 147 -12.51 -3.51 10.75
C PRO A 147 -12.73 -4.81 11.52
N ASN A 148 -12.44 -5.93 10.86
CA ASN A 148 -12.57 -7.28 11.42
C ASN A 148 -11.22 -7.98 11.65
N THR A 149 -10.13 -7.21 11.69
CA THR A 149 -8.77 -7.74 11.89
C THR A 149 -7.89 -6.75 12.67
N PRO A 150 -6.89 -7.24 13.42
CA PRO A 150 -5.96 -6.41 14.19
C PRO A 150 -5.31 -5.29 13.37
N TYR A 151 -4.81 -5.59 12.17
CA TYR A 151 -4.27 -4.58 11.26
C TYR A 151 -5.31 -3.53 10.85
N GLY A 152 -6.54 -3.95 10.52
CA GLY A 152 -7.61 -3.00 10.17
C GLY A 152 -7.96 -2.08 11.33
N ILE A 153 -8.02 -2.64 12.55
CA ILE A 153 -8.24 -1.89 13.79
C ILE A 153 -7.10 -0.90 14.01
N SER A 154 -5.85 -1.36 13.95
CA SER A 154 -4.70 -0.50 14.24
C SER A 154 -4.54 0.64 13.22
N LYS A 155 -4.84 0.40 11.93
CA LYS A 155 -4.87 1.47 10.92
C LYS A 155 -6.00 2.47 11.18
N LEU A 156 -7.20 2.02 11.58
CA LEU A 156 -8.30 2.92 11.92
C LEU A 156 -8.00 3.77 13.16
N VAL A 157 -7.40 3.18 14.20
CA VAL A 157 -6.98 3.92 15.40
C VAL A 157 -5.90 4.94 15.03
N ALA A 158 -4.93 4.55 14.20
CA ALA A 158 -3.91 5.47 13.69
C ALA A 158 -4.53 6.64 12.89
N GLU A 159 -5.56 6.42 12.07
CA GLU A 159 -6.28 7.53 11.42
C GLU A 159 -6.86 8.50 12.45
N LYS A 160 -7.44 7.99 13.55
CA LYS A 160 -7.99 8.83 14.61
C LYS A 160 -6.92 9.63 15.36
N ILE A 161 -5.76 9.04 15.61
CA ILE A 161 -4.63 9.75 16.22
C ILE A 161 -4.19 10.93 15.36
N HIS A 162 -4.03 10.72 14.05
CA HIS A 162 -3.66 11.82 13.15
C HIS A 162 -4.78 12.87 13.04
N GLN A 163 -6.05 12.47 13.05
CA GLN A 163 -7.19 13.41 13.08
C GLN A 163 -7.18 14.27 14.34
N THR A 164 -6.89 13.69 15.50
CA THR A 164 -6.74 14.43 16.76
C THR A 164 -5.57 15.41 16.68
N TRP A 165 -4.43 14.98 16.15
CA TRP A 165 -3.30 15.88 15.88
C TRP A 165 -3.73 17.05 14.98
N GLN A 166 -4.41 16.79 13.87
CA GLN A 166 -4.83 17.86 12.97
C GLN A 166 -5.77 18.85 13.68
N ALA A 167 -6.74 18.36 14.45
CA ALA A 167 -7.69 19.19 15.20
C ALA A 167 -7.03 20.02 16.32
N GLY A 168 -5.85 19.62 16.79
CA GLY A 168 -5.12 20.28 17.89
C GLY A 168 -4.35 21.54 17.48
N GLY A 169 -4.32 21.94 16.21
CA GLY A 169 -3.60 23.14 15.78
C GLY A 169 -4.17 23.79 14.52
N GLU A 170 -4.23 25.12 14.53
CA GLU A 170 -4.70 25.90 13.38
C GLU A 170 -3.77 25.74 12.17
N GLY A 171 -4.36 25.68 10.98
CA GLY A 171 -3.61 25.53 9.72
C GLY A 171 -2.92 24.18 9.55
N ARG A 172 -3.15 23.19 10.43
CA ARG A 172 -2.66 21.81 10.22
C ARG A 172 -3.40 21.17 9.05
N GLN A 173 -2.62 20.54 8.18
CA GLN A 173 -3.04 19.86 6.97
C GLN A 173 -2.78 18.36 7.13
N LEU A 174 -3.84 17.54 7.05
CA LEU A 174 -3.76 16.09 7.10
C LEU A 174 -4.39 15.46 5.88
N THR A 175 -3.59 14.74 5.10
CA THR A 175 -4.09 13.90 4.01
C THR A 175 -3.98 12.43 4.42
N ILE A 176 -5.11 11.74 4.54
CA ILE A 176 -5.19 10.30 4.78
C ILE A 176 -5.51 9.61 3.45
N VAL A 177 -4.67 8.65 3.05
CA VAL A 177 -4.95 7.81 1.89
C VAL A 177 -5.26 6.38 2.32
N ARG A 178 -6.34 5.80 1.80
CA ARG A 178 -6.74 4.40 1.95
C ARG A 178 -6.52 3.69 0.62
N PRO A 179 -5.28 3.29 0.28
CA PRO A 179 -5.04 2.60 -0.97
C PRO A 179 -5.71 1.22 -1.00
N GLY A 180 -6.19 0.85 -2.18
CA GLY A 180 -6.48 -0.55 -2.52
C GLY A 180 -5.19 -1.39 -2.60
N VAL A 181 -5.20 -2.45 -3.39
CA VAL A 181 -3.98 -3.20 -3.69
C VAL A 181 -3.02 -2.31 -4.47
N VAL A 182 -1.92 -1.90 -3.84
CA VAL A 182 -0.86 -1.13 -4.51
C VAL A 182 0.02 -2.11 -5.29
N PHE A 183 0.32 -1.83 -6.55
CA PHE A 183 1.25 -2.63 -7.36
C PHE A 183 2.36 -1.78 -7.98
N GLY A 184 3.50 -2.40 -8.26
CA GLY A 184 4.71 -1.72 -8.73
C GLY A 184 5.98 -2.56 -8.51
N ARG A 185 7.12 -2.07 -8.98
CA ARG A 185 8.43 -2.72 -8.74
C ARG A 185 8.72 -2.77 -7.24
N GLY A 186 9.05 -3.95 -6.73
CA GLY A 186 9.31 -4.17 -5.30
C GLY A 186 8.07 -4.48 -4.44
N GLU A 187 6.89 -4.64 -5.04
CA GLU A 187 5.67 -4.99 -4.30
C GLU A 187 5.73 -6.40 -3.67
N ASN A 188 6.31 -7.38 -4.36
CA ASN A 188 6.44 -8.80 -3.91
C ASN A 188 5.12 -9.45 -3.46
N GLY A 189 3.97 -8.91 -3.88
CA GLY A 189 2.66 -9.19 -3.31
C GLY A 189 1.69 -9.76 -4.31
N ASN A 190 0.48 -9.21 -4.33
CA ASN A 190 -0.66 -9.66 -5.12
C ASN A 190 -0.37 -9.68 -6.62
N PHE A 191 0.06 -8.56 -7.21
CA PHE A 191 0.24 -8.47 -8.67
C PHE A 191 1.45 -9.27 -9.13
N THR A 192 2.56 -9.19 -8.41
CA THR A 192 3.77 -9.96 -8.70
C THR A 192 3.46 -11.46 -8.61
N ARG A 193 2.82 -11.93 -7.54
CA ARG A 193 2.47 -13.36 -7.39
C ARG A 193 1.43 -13.82 -8.42
N LEU A 194 0.47 -12.97 -8.77
CA LEU A 194 -0.52 -13.27 -9.80
C LEU A 194 0.17 -13.51 -11.15
N TYR A 195 1.08 -12.61 -11.53
CA TYR A 195 1.88 -12.74 -12.75
C TYR A 195 2.62 -14.10 -12.80
N TRP A 196 3.38 -14.42 -11.75
CA TRP A 196 4.16 -15.67 -11.70
C TRP A 196 3.25 -16.90 -11.63
N GLY A 197 2.08 -16.76 -11.01
CA GLY A 197 1.05 -17.79 -10.96
C GLY A 197 0.45 -18.09 -12.33
N ILE A 198 0.11 -17.05 -13.12
CA ILE A 198 -0.40 -17.20 -14.49
C ILE A 198 0.69 -17.83 -15.36
N ARG A 199 1.88 -17.24 -15.38
CA ARG A 199 3.00 -17.72 -16.19
C ARG A 199 3.37 -19.17 -15.87
N GLY A 200 3.40 -19.53 -14.59
CA GLY A 200 3.73 -20.86 -14.12
C GLY A 200 2.59 -21.88 -14.21
N HIS A 201 1.44 -21.52 -14.81
CA HIS A 201 0.24 -22.37 -14.87
C HIS A 201 -0.31 -22.79 -13.50
N LYS A 202 -0.04 -22.01 -12.45
CA LYS A 202 -0.48 -22.26 -11.06
C LYS A 202 -1.72 -21.45 -10.66
N PHE A 203 -2.08 -20.43 -11.44
CA PHE A 203 -3.26 -19.61 -11.19
C PHE A 203 -4.47 -20.14 -11.96
N MET A 204 -5.61 -20.19 -11.28
CA MET A 204 -6.92 -20.53 -11.83
C MET A 204 -7.95 -19.61 -11.20
N TYR A 205 -9.03 -19.28 -11.91
CA TYR A 205 -10.11 -18.47 -11.34
C TYR A 205 -10.88 -19.30 -10.29
N PRO A 206 -10.85 -18.92 -9.00
CA PRO A 206 -11.41 -19.75 -7.94
C PRO A 206 -12.91 -19.50 -7.77
N GLY A 207 -13.74 -20.23 -8.49
CA GLY A 207 -15.20 -20.25 -8.35
C GLY A 207 -15.95 -19.07 -8.97
N ARG A 208 -15.29 -17.93 -9.21
CA ARG A 208 -15.84 -16.78 -9.94
C ARG A 208 -14.73 -15.97 -10.62
N LYS A 209 -15.11 -15.09 -11.55
CA LYS A 209 -14.20 -14.27 -12.39
C LYS A 209 -14.39 -12.76 -12.22
N ASP A 210 -15.52 -12.39 -11.65
CA ASP A 210 -16.03 -11.04 -11.46
C ASP A 210 -15.70 -10.48 -10.06
N THR A 211 -14.88 -11.16 -9.26
CA THR A 211 -14.38 -10.61 -7.99
C THR A 211 -13.68 -9.29 -8.25
N ILE A 212 -14.17 -8.21 -7.63
CA ILE A 212 -13.60 -6.87 -7.75
C ILE A 212 -12.34 -6.77 -6.89
N LYS A 213 -11.26 -6.24 -7.45
CA LYS A 213 -10.00 -5.99 -6.75
C LYS A 213 -9.57 -4.54 -6.96
N ALA A 214 -10.07 -3.63 -6.13
CA ALA A 214 -9.59 -2.26 -6.08
C ALA A 214 -8.06 -2.21 -5.96
N CYS A 215 -7.42 -1.52 -6.88
CA CYS A 215 -5.97 -1.45 -6.99
C CYS A 215 -5.53 -0.05 -7.45
N ILE A 216 -4.27 0.29 -7.21
CA ILE A 216 -3.65 1.51 -7.71
C ILE A 216 -2.18 1.26 -8.03
N TYR A 217 -1.66 1.94 -9.04
CA TYR A 217 -0.24 1.88 -9.36
C TYR A 217 0.57 2.71 -8.36
N VAL A 218 1.70 2.20 -7.85
CA VAL A 218 2.49 2.90 -6.83
C VAL A 218 2.94 4.28 -7.29
N LYS A 219 3.34 4.42 -8.56
CA LYS A 219 3.77 5.71 -9.12
C LYS A 219 2.60 6.69 -9.32
N GLU A 220 1.36 6.21 -9.40
CA GLU A 220 0.16 7.05 -9.33
C GLU A 220 -0.14 7.47 -7.90
N LEU A 221 -0.05 6.52 -6.97
CA LEU A 221 -0.32 6.75 -5.55
C LEU A 221 0.59 7.86 -4.98
N VAL A 222 1.90 7.77 -5.20
CA VAL A 222 2.85 8.77 -4.66
C VAL A 222 2.72 10.13 -5.33
N ARG A 223 2.37 10.18 -6.62
CA ARG A 223 2.06 11.44 -7.32
C ARG A 223 0.76 12.07 -6.83
N PHE A 224 -0.26 11.26 -6.56
CA PHE A 224 -1.50 11.74 -5.98
C PHE A 224 -1.28 12.31 -4.56
N MET A 225 -0.47 11.64 -3.73
CA MET A 225 -0.10 12.15 -2.41
C MET A 225 0.56 13.53 -2.50
N LEU A 226 1.52 13.70 -3.40
CA LEU A 226 2.19 14.98 -3.63
C LEU A 226 1.22 16.05 -4.17
N TYR A 227 0.39 15.68 -5.15
CA TYR A 227 -0.65 16.57 -5.67
C TYR A 227 -1.60 17.07 -4.57
N ARG A 228 -2.07 16.19 -3.69
CA ARG A 228 -2.91 16.61 -2.56
C ARG A 228 -2.15 17.45 -1.56
N LEU A 229 -0.88 17.15 -1.28
CA LEU A 229 -0.05 17.98 -0.41
C LEU A 229 0.01 19.45 -0.92
N GLU A 230 0.09 19.66 -2.22
CA GLU A 230 0.18 20.98 -2.87
C GLU A 230 -1.17 21.70 -3.02
N HIS A 231 -2.28 20.96 -3.06
CA HIS A 231 -3.62 21.49 -3.39
C HIS A 231 -4.63 21.31 -2.23
N HIS A 232 -4.15 21.20 -1.00
CA HIS A 232 -4.94 21.09 0.21
C HIS A 232 -4.40 22.10 1.23
N ASP A 233 -5.22 23.10 1.58
CA ASP A 233 -4.74 24.21 2.42
C ASP A 233 -4.65 23.84 3.91
N SER A 234 -5.74 23.29 4.47
CA SER A 234 -5.82 22.87 5.87
C SER A 234 -7.01 21.94 6.10
N GLY A 235 -7.03 21.25 7.24
CA GLY A 235 -8.09 20.32 7.58
C GLY A 235 -7.69 18.86 7.35
N VAL A 236 -8.71 18.00 7.32
CA VAL A 236 -8.55 16.57 7.05
C VAL A 236 -9.16 16.23 5.70
N GLU A 237 -8.36 15.64 4.84
CA GLU A 237 -8.86 14.97 3.64
C GLU A 237 -8.60 13.47 3.73
N LEU A 238 -9.61 12.68 3.37
CA LEU A 238 -9.50 11.23 3.28
C LEU A 238 -9.85 10.79 1.85
N TYR A 239 -9.01 9.95 1.23
CA TYR A 239 -9.24 9.40 -0.10
C TYR A 239 -9.07 7.89 -0.14
N ASN A 240 -10.00 7.20 -0.76
CA ASN A 240 -9.80 5.85 -1.25
C ASN A 240 -8.96 5.92 -2.52
N CYS A 241 -7.74 5.40 -2.47
CA CYS A 241 -6.83 5.46 -3.61
C CYS A 241 -6.89 4.16 -4.40
N CYS A 242 -7.73 4.16 -5.43
CA CYS A 242 -7.86 3.09 -6.41
C CYS A 242 -8.32 3.64 -7.77
N TYR A 243 -8.10 2.88 -8.85
CA TYR A 243 -8.69 3.17 -10.14
C TYR A 243 -10.22 3.13 -10.07
N GLU A 244 -10.86 4.00 -10.85
CA GLU A 244 -12.31 4.12 -10.95
C GLU A 244 -12.74 3.97 -12.42
N PRO A 245 -13.65 3.02 -12.75
CA PRO A 245 -14.17 1.97 -11.85
C PRO A 245 -13.09 0.96 -11.44
N ALA A 246 -13.30 0.29 -10.31
CA ALA A 246 -12.43 -0.80 -9.87
C ALA A 246 -12.53 -2.02 -10.81
N TYR A 247 -11.42 -2.72 -11.01
CA TYR A 247 -11.33 -3.84 -11.95
C TYR A 247 -11.73 -5.18 -11.35
N THR A 248 -12.28 -6.07 -12.18
CA THR A 248 -12.47 -7.48 -11.84
C THR A 248 -11.15 -8.24 -11.95
N ILE A 249 -11.05 -9.40 -11.28
CA ILE A 249 -9.88 -10.27 -11.42
C ILE A 249 -9.68 -10.75 -12.86
N GLU A 250 -10.75 -11.02 -13.62
CA GLU A 250 -10.65 -11.34 -15.05
C GLU A 250 -10.07 -10.18 -15.86
N HIS A 251 -10.53 -8.95 -15.63
CA HIS A 251 -9.97 -7.78 -16.31
C HIS A 251 -8.47 -7.64 -16.00
N ILE A 252 -8.07 -7.76 -14.73
CA ILE A 252 -6.65 -7.68 -14.32
C ILE A 252 -5.81 -8.75 -15.02
N VAL A 253 -6.27 -10.00 -15.04
CA VAL A 253 -5.56 -11.14 -15.65
C VAL A 253 -5.43 -10.96 -17.16
N GLU A 254 -6.51 -10.60 -17.85
CA GLU A 254 -6.49 -10.44 -19.31
C GLU A 254 -5.66 -9.24 -19.75
N SER A 255 -5.74 -8.10 -19.04
CA SER A 255 -4.89 -6.94 -19.31
C SER A 255 -3.41 -7.25 -19.03
N MET A 256 -3.09 -7.95 -17.95
CA MET A 256 -1.73 -8.41 -17.66
C MET A 256 -1.21 -9.32 -18.77
N LYS A 257 -2.00 -10.30 -19.23
CA LYS A 257 -1.61 -11.18 -20.34
C LYS A 257 -1.39 -10.42 -21.64
N ARG A 258 -2.28 -9.47 -21.97
CA ARG A 258 -2.18 -8.64 -23.18
C ARG A 258 -0.90 -7.82 -23.19
N VAL A 259 -0.66 -7.06 -22.13
CA VAL A 259 0.50 -6.16 -22.00
C VAL A 259 1.83 -6.91 -22.01
N THR A 260 1.85 -8.11 -21.43
CA THR A 260 3.07 -8.92 -21.28
C THR A 260 3.20 -10.01 -22.36
N ASN A 261 2.30 -10.00 -23.35
CA ASN A 261 2.24 -10.96 -24.45
C ASN A 261 2.19 -12.44 -24.00
N MET A 262 1.53 -12.72 -22.87
CA MET A 262 1.34 -14.09 -22.39
C MET A 262 0.21 -14.81 -23.10
N LYS A 263 0.53 -15.95 -23.73
CA LYS A 263 -0.44 -16.81 -24.43
C LYS A 263 -1.06 -17.91 -23.54
N VAL A 264 -0.89 -17.82 -22.22
CA VAL A 264 -1.36 -18.84 -21.27
C VAL A 264 -2.89 -18.82 -21.15
N LYS A 265 -3.53 -19.99 -21.25
CA LYS A 265 -4.96 -20.13 -20.92
C LYS A 265 -5.12 -20.29 -19.41
N VAL A 266 -5.93 -19.42 -18.80
CA VAL A 266 -6.23 -19.48 -17.36
C VAL A 266 -7.57 -20.20 -17.16
N PRO A 267 -7.59 -21.41 -16.59
CA PRO A 267 -8.81 -22.16 -16.44
C PRO A 267 -9.67 -21.62 -15.29
N PHE A 268 -10.96 -21.90 -15.38
CA PHE A 268 -11.92 -21.66 -14.30
C PHE A 268 -12.08 -22.91 -13.45
N MET A 269 -12.01 -22.77 -12.13
CA MET A 269 -12.27 -23.87 -11.20
C MET A 269 -13.62 -23.63 -10.51
N PRO A 270 -14.65 -24.47 -10.73
CA PRO A 270 -15.94 -24.34 -10.07
C PRO A 270 -15.83 -24.29 -8.54
N GLY A 271 -16.58 -23.38 -7.90
CA GLY A 271 -16.49 -23.13 -6.46
C GLY A 271 -16.78 -24.37 -5.61
N TRP A 272 -17.74 -25.19 -6.03
CA TRP A 272 -18.10 -26.42 -5.32
C TRP A 272 -16.95 -27.44 -5.29
N LEU A 273 -16.17 -27.58 -6.38
CA LEU A 273 -15.00 -28.46 -6.41
C LEU A 273 -13.94 -28.01 -5.41
N ILE A 274 -13.66 -26.70 -5.34
CA ILE A 274 -12.69 -26.14 -4.40
C ILE A 274 -13.17 -26.34 -2.97
N MET A 275 -14.44 -26.09 -2.70
CA MET A 275 -15.02 -26.21 -1.36
C MET A 275 -15.06 -27.66 -0.87
N THR A 276 -15.37 -28.62 -1.74
CA THR A 276 -15.31 -30.05 -1.41
C THR A 276 -13.88 -30.48 -1.11
N ALA A 277 -12.92 -30.12 -1.98
CA ALA A 277 -11.50 -30.43 -1.75
C ALA A 277 -10.98 -29.80 -0.45
N ALA A 278 -11.36 -28.55 -0.17
CA ALA A 278 -10.99 -27.85 1.07
C ALA A 278 -11.65 -28.47 2.31
N GLY A 279 -12.87 -29.00 2.20
CA GLY A 279 -13.55 -29.73 3.27
C GLY A 279 -12.81 -31.02 3.64
N ILE A 280 -12.43 -31.81 2.63
CA ILE A 280 -11.64 -33.04 2.81
C ILE A 280 -10.27 -32.72 3.41
N ALA A 281 -9.56 -31.74 2.85
CA ALA A 281 -8.26 -31.31 3.36
C ALA A 281 -8.34 -30.77 4.79
N GLY A 282 -9.42 -30.05 5.13
CA GLY A 282 -9.70 -29.58 6.49
C GLY A 282 -9.91 -30.72 7.48
N ALA A 283 -10.68 -31.74 7.10
CA ALA A 283 -10.90 -32.93 7.93
C ALA A 283 -9.60 -33.73 8.19
N LEU A 284 -8.64 -33.66 7.26
CA LEU A 284 -7.32 -34.30 7.37
C LEU A 284 -6.26 -33.41 8.05
N GLY A 285 -6.65 -32.34 8.74
CA GLY A 285 -5.75 -31.46 9.49
C GLY A 285 -5.07 -30.35 8.66
N SER A 286 -5.59 -30.05 7.46
CA SER A 286 -5.09 -29.00 6.55
C SER A 286 -3.58 -29.02 6.29
N PRO A 287 -2.99 -30.13 5.79
CA PRO A 287 -1.54 -30.26 5.58
C PRO A 287 -0.93 -29.21 4.63
N MET A 288 -1.74 -28.57 3.78
CA MET A 288 -1.32 -27.44 2.92
C MET A 288 -1.97 -26.09 3.29
N GLY A 289 -2.63 -26.00 4.45
CA GLY A 289 -3.36 -24.81 4.87
C GLY A 289 -4.58 -24.49 4.00
N ILE A 290 -5.05 -25.41 3.16
CA ILE A 290 -6.27 -25.23 2.35
C ILE A 290 -7.45 -25.54 3.27
N CYS A 291 -8.24 -24.52 3.58
CA CYS A 291 -9.49 -24.66 4.33
C CYS A 291 -10.61 -23.81 3.69
N PRO A 292 -11.90 -24.18 3.88
CA PRO A 292 -13.03 -23.51 3.24
C PRO A 292 -13.07 -21.99 3.48
N ALA A 293 -12.67 -21.53 4.67
CA ALA A 293 -12.64 -20.10 5.00
C ALA A 293 -11.63 -19.31 4.15
N ARG A 294 -10.45 -19.88 3.86
CA ARG A 294 -9.45 -19.22 2.99
C ARG A 294 -9.93 -19.16 1.54
N VAL A 295 -10.61 -20.20 1.07
CA VAL A 295 -11.18 -20.25 -0.28
C VAL A 295 -12.26 -19.19 -0.45
N ARG A 296 -13.21 -19.10 0.49
CA ARG A 296 -14.24 -18.05 0.46
C ARG A 296 -13.62 -16.65 0.46
N LYS A 297 -12.56 -16.42 1.23
CA LYS A 297 -11.85 -15.15 1.27
C LYS A 297 -11.25 -14.74 -0.09
N LEU A 298 -10.86 -15.69 -0.94
CA LEU A 298 -10.35 -15.39 -2.28
C LEU A 298 -11.46 -14.89 -3.22
N GLN A 299 -12.70 -15.33 -2.99
CA GLN A 299 -13.89 -14.96 -3.77
C GLN A 299 -14.47 -13.62 -3.36
N ILE A 300 -14.16 -13.14 -2.16
CA ILE A 300 -14.66 -11.86 -1.65
C ILE A 300 -13.98 -10.70 -2.38
N SER A 301 -14.82 -9.82 -2.90
CA SER A 301 -14.44 -8.57 -3.53
C SER A 301 -13.83 -7.59 -2.52
N THR A 302 -12.93 -6.73 -3.00
CA THR A 302 -12.56 -5.49 -2.33
C THR A 302 -13.14 -4.36 -3.17
N ASN A 303 -14.45 -4.15 -3.03
CA ASN A 303 -15.23 -3.23 -3.83
C ASN A 303 -15.15 -1.82 -3.22
N ILE A 304 -14.20 -1.02 -3.71
CA ILE A 304 -13.88 0.30 -3.17
C ILE A 304 -14.11 1.34 -4.27
N CYS A 305 -14.77 2.44 -3.92
CA CYS A 305 -15.03 3.56 -4.81
C CYS A 305 -13.79 4.46 -4.91
N GLY A 306 -13.29 4.70 -6.12
CA GLY A 306 -12.19 5.62 -6.41
C GLY A 306 -12.66 6.99 -6.91
N LYS A 307 -13.98 7.25 -6.96
CA LYS A 307 -14.56 8.47 -7.55
C LYS A 307 -14.04 9.76 -6.95
N LYS A 308 -13.83 9.80 -5.63
CA LYS A 308 -13.34 11.02 -4.97
C LYS A 308 -11.94 11.41 -5.46
N LEU A 309 -11.06 10.41 -5.66
CA LEU A 309 -9.74 10.63 -6.24
C LEU A 309 -9.87 11.07 -7.71
N SER A 310 -10.64 10.35 -8.53
CA SER A 310 -10.77 10.70 -9.96
C SER A 310 -11.41 12.07 -10.19
N ALA A 311 -12.27 12.52 -9.27
CA ALA A 311 -12.89 13.85 -9.28
C ALA A 311 -12.04 14.95 -8.62
N SER A 312 -10.86 14.63 -8.06
CA SER A 312 -10.06 15.60 -7.29
C SER A 312 -9.32 16.62 -8.14
N GLY A 313 -9.40 16.54 -9.47
CA GLY A 313 -8.58 17.31 -10.41
C GLY A 313 -7.19 16.71 -10.69
N TYR A 314 -6.81 15.63 -10.02
CA TYR A 314 -5.57 14.90 -10.30
C TYR A 314 -5.64 14.22 -11.68
N ARG A 315 -4.63 14.43 -12.51
CA ARG A 315 -4.50 13.78 -13.81
C ARG A 315 -3.61 12.56 -13.69
N PHE A 316 -4.19 11.38 -13.84
CA PHE A 316 -3.43 10.13 -13.94
C PHE A 316 -2.46 10.20 -15.12
N ARG A 317 -1.21 9.80 -14.89
CA ARG A 317 -0.17 9.66 -15.91
C ARG A 317 -0.18 8.29 -16.58
N TYR A 318 -0.72 7.29 -15.91
CA TYR A 318 -0.83 5.93 -16.37
C TYR A 318 -2.30 5.51 -16.35
N THR A 319 -2.79 5.08 -17.51
CA THR A 319 -3.92 4.15 -17.55
C THR A 319 -3.52 2.82 -16.89
N PHE A 320 -4.49 1.96 -16.60
CA PHE A 320 -4.19 0.67 -15.96
C PHE A 320 -3.27 -0.22 -16.80
N GLU A 321 -3.43 -0.24 -18.12
CA GLU A 321 -2.55 -1.03 -19.01
C GLU A 321 -1.15 -0.43 -19.11
N GLU A 322 -1.03 0.90 -19.20
CA GLU A 322 0.27 1.58 -19.18
C GLU A 322 0.99 1.37 -17.86
N ALA A 323 0.28 1.37 -16.73
CA ALA A 323 0.83 1.05 -15.43
C ALA A 323 1.34 -0.40 -15.36
N LEU A 324 0.62 -1.36 -15.95
CA LEU A 324 1.10 -2.74 -16.07
C LEU A 324 2.32 -2.84 -16.98
N ALA A 325 2.38 -2.07 -18.06
CA ALA A 325 3.50 -2.06 -19.00
C ALA A 325 4.77 -1.48 -18.35
N ASP A 326 4.61 -0.35 -17.66
CA ASP A 326 5.67 0.30 -16.89
C ASP A 326 6.15 -0.60 -15.74
N TRP A 327 5.23 -1.21 -15.00
CA TRP A 327 5.56 -2.22 -13.99
C TRP A 327 6.36 -3.39 -14.58
N TYR A 328 5.95 -3.92 -15.74
CA TYR A 328 6.65 -5.02 -16.39
C TYR A 328 8.06 -4.63 -16.83
N LYS A 329 8.20 -3.45 -17.42
CA LYS A 329 9.48 -2.86 -17.82
C LYS A 329 10.41 -2.64 -16.64
N ASP A 330 9.90 -2.05 -15.56
CA ASP A 330 10.66 -1.77 -14.33
C ASP A 330 11.16 -3.05 -13.66
N ASN A 331 10.45 -4.17 -13.84
CA ASN A 331 10.89 -5.50 -13.40
C ASN A 331 11.83 -6.17 -14.44
N GLY A 332 12.49 -5.36 -15.28
CA GLY A 332 13.53 -5.76 -16.22
C GLY A 332 13.02 -6.39 -17.51
N ASN A 333 11.73 -6.23 -17.84
CA ASN A 333 11.08 -7.01 -18.89
C ASN A 333 11.44 -8.49 -18.78
N LEU A 334 11.68 -9.01 -17.57
CA LEU A 334 11.72 -10.44 -17.36
C LEU A 334 10.34 -10.85 -17.87
N TYR A 335 10.17 -11.36 -19.11
CA TYR A 335 10.92 -12.44 -19.73
C TYR A 335 11.13 -12.34 -21.25
N LEU A 336 12.40 -12.37 -21.64
CA LEU A 336 12.89 -12.96 -22.89
C LEU A 336 13.83 -14.13 -22.52
N GLN A 337 13.29 -15.26 -22.06
CA GLN A 337 13.84 -16.61 -22.29
C GLN A 337 12.68 -17.60 -22.25
#